data_AF-R9HBW0-F1
#
_entry.id   AF-R9HBW0-F1
#
_cell.length_a   1.000
_cell.length_b   1.000
_cell.length_c   1.000
_cell.angle_alpha   90.00
_cell.angle_beta   90.00
_cell.angle_gamma   90.00
#
_symmetry.space_group_name_H-M   'P 1'
#
loop_
_entity.id
_entity.type
_entity.pdbx_description
1 polymer ?
#
loop_
_entity_poly.entity_id
_entity_poly.type
_entity_poly.pdbx_seq_one_letter_code
_entity_poly.pdbx_strand_id
1 'polypeptide(L)' 'MKEKVLAIINEIRATKELSAVSSLNVNDNLRNDLDLTSFDLAELTVRIEDEFDIDIFEDGLVNTIGEVLAKLEK' A
#
# COMPACT_ATOMS: atom_id res chain seq x y z
N MET A 1 1.92 5.48 -11.39
CA MET A 1 1.09 5.02 -10.26
C MET A 1 1.85 4.06 -9.36
N LYS A 2 2.38 2.94 -9.89
CA LYS A 2 3.15 1.96 -9.10
C LYS A 2 4.34 2.54 -8.31
N GLU A 3 5.09 3.47 -8.88
CA GLU A 3 6.24 4.11 -8.20
C GLU A 3 5.82 4.96 -6.99
N LYS A 4 4.67 5.64 -7.07
CA LYS A 4 4.12 6.39 -5.94
C LYS A 4 3.63 5.46 -4.83
N VAL A 5 2.95 4.36 -5.18
CA VAL A 5 2.55 3.34 -4.19
C VAL A 5 3.78 2.73 -3.51
N LEU A 6 4.84 2.45 -4.27
CA LEU A 6 6.13 2.02 -3.73
C LEU A 6 6.72 3.04 -2.75
N ALA A 7 6.70 4.33 -3.11
CA ALA A 7 7.17 5.40 -2.23
C ALA A 7 6.36 5.44 -0.92
N ILE A 8 5.03 5.47 -1.00
CA ILE A 8 4.13 5.49 0.16
C ILE A 8 4.39 4.28 1.06
N ILE A 9 4.48 3.07 0.50
CA ILE A 9 4.78 1.85 1.26
C ILE A 9 6.16 1.96 1.92
N ASN A 10 7.17 2.44 1.20
CA ASN A 10 8.49 2.63 1.77
C ASN A 10 8.52 3.68 2.88
N GLU A 11 7.70 4.72 2.82
CA GLU A 11 7.55 5.68 3.92
C GLU A 11 6.94 5.02 5.15
N ILE A 12 5.87 4.22 5.01
CA ILE A 12 5.27 3.45 6.11
C ILE A 12 6.29 2.43 6.68
N ARG A 13 7.09 1.81 5.81
CA ARG A 13 8.15 0.90 6.27
C ARG A 13 9.26 1.65 7.00
N ALA A 14 9.63 2.84 6.55
CA ALA A 14 10.63 3.67 7.19
C ALA A 14 10.19 4.14 8.59
N THR A 15 8.90 4.46 8.80
CA THR A 15 8.37 4.80 10.14
C THR A 15 8.44 3.61 11.09
N LYS A 16 8.48 2.38 10.56
CA LYS A 16 8.66 1.13 11.31
C LYS A 16 10.11 0.65 11.40
N GLU A 17 11.08 1.45 10.94
CA GLU A 17 12.49 1.05 10.83
C GLU A 17 12.71 -0.22 9.98
N LEU A 18 11.79 -0.52 9.06
CA LEU A 18 11.87 -1.63 8.11
C LEU A 18 12.67 -1.22 6.87
N SER A 19 13.34 -2.20 6.27
CA SER A 19 14.05 -2.02 5.01
C SER A 19 13.09 -1.63 3.89
N ALA A 20 13.46 -0.62 3.10
CA ALA A 20 12.72 -0.27 1.90
C ALA A 20 12.67 -1.44 0.91
N VAL A 21 11.53 -1.64 0.26
CA VAL A 21 11.40 -2.52 -0.91
C VAL A 21 11.90 -1.81 -2.16
N SER A 22 12.61 -2.54 -3.00
CA SER A 22 13.06 -2.05 -4.32
C SER A 22 11.95 -2.13 -5.37
N SER A 23 11.05 -3.11 -5.25
CA SER A 23 9.93 -3.29 -6.16
C SER A 23 8.77 -3.98 -5.46
N LEU A 24 7.55 -3.64 -5.84
CA LEU A 24 6.35 -4.36 -5.44
C LEU A 24 5.91 -5.31 -6.55
N ASN A 25 5.55 -6.53 -6.19
CA ASN A 25 4.84 -7.47 -7.06
C ASN A 25 3.36 -7.45 -6.74
N VAL A 26 2.54 -7.65 -7.77
CA VAL A 26 1.08 -7.71 -7.61
C VAL A 26 0.61 -8.85 -6.69
N ASN A 27 1.42 -9.90 -6.57
CA ASN A 27 1.15 -11.03 -5.68
C ASN A 27 1.68 -10.81 -4.25
N ASP A 28 2.42 -9.73 -3.99
CA ASP A 28 2.94 -9.46 -2.65
C ASP A 28 1.76 -9.14 -1.73
N ASN A 29 1.72 -9.84 -0.60
CA ASN A 29 0.69 -9.65 0.39
C ASN A 29 1.09 -8.49 1.32
N LEU A 30 0.19 -7.54 1.50
CA LEU A 30 0.43 -6.36 2.35
C LEU A 30 0.81 -6.76 3.78
N ARG A 31 0.17 -7.79 4.33
CA ARG A 31 0.41 -8.22 5.72
C ARG A 31 1.53 -9.24 5.85
N ASN A 32 1.55 -10.26 4.98
CA ASN A 32 2.48 -11.37 5.10
C ASN A 32 3.85 -11.12 4.44
N ASP A 33 3.90 -10.30 3.39
CA ASP A 33 5.14 -10.06 2.62
C ASP A 33 5.76 -8.70 2.96
N LEU A 34 4.90 -7.70 3.17
CA LEU A 34 5.33 -6.33 3.50
C LEU A 34 5.27 -6.01 5.00
N ASP A 35 4.86 -6.97 5.84
CA ASP A 35 4.73 -6.82 7.29
C ASP A 35 3.87 -5.62 7.71
N LEU A 36 2.85 -5.26 6.91
CA LEU A 36 1.92 -4.18 7.22
C LEU A 36 0.84 -4.69 8.18
N THR A 37 0.69 -4.01 9.30
CA THR A 37 -0.37 -4.24 10.28
C THR A 37 -1.65 -3.53 9.85
N SER A 38 -2.78 -3.83 10.51
CA SER A 38 -4.03 -3.10 10.26
C SER A 38 -3.90 -1.58 10.48
N PHE A 39 -2.98 -1.13 11.34
CA PHE A 39 -2.68 0.28 11.52
C PHE A 39 -1.96 0.87 10.31
N ASP A 40 -0.97 0.14 9.79
CA ASP A 40 -0.22 0.54 8.59
C ASP A 40 -1.11 0.58 7.35
N LEU A 41 -2.09 -0.32 7.26
CA LEU A 41 -3.09 -0.30 6.19
C LEU A 41 -4.01 0.92 6.27
N ALA A 42 -4.36 1.35 7.49
CA ALA A 42 -5.11 2.59 7.69
C ALA A 42 -4.27 3.81 7.30
N GLU A 43 -2.98 3.84 7.65
CA GLU A 43 -2.06 4.89 7.19
C GLU A 43 -1.89 4.87 5.66
N LEU A 44 -1.77 3.69 5.06
CA LEU A 44 -1.68 3.50 3.61
C LEU A 44 -2.90 4.07 2.91
N THR A 45 -4.12 3.78 3.39
CA THR A 45 -5.33 4.29 2.75
C THR A 45 -5.43 5.80 2.85
N VAL A 46 -5.09 6.40 3.99
CA VAL A 46 -5.13 7.86 4.16
C VAL A 46 -4.11 8.55 3.24
N ARG A 47 -2.89 8.01 3.11
CA ARG A 47 -1.90 8.57 2.19
C ARG A 47 -2.29 8.41 0.72
N ILE A 48 -2.91 7.28 0.38
CA ILE A 48 -3.40 7.07 -0.97
C ILE A 48 -4.59 7.99 -1.28
N GLU A 49 -5.53 8.15 -0.35
CA GLU A 49 -6.66 9.08 -0.47
C GLU A 49 -6.16 10.54 -0.61
N ASP A 50 -5.19 10.97 0.19
CA ASP A 50 -4.61 12.32 0.09
C ASP A 50 -3.90 12.57 -1.26
N GLU A 51 -3.21 11.55 -1.79
CA GLU A 51 -2.40 11.67 -3.01
C GLU A 51 -3.19 11.41 -4.30
N PHE A 52 -4.22 10.56 -4.27
CA PHE A 52 -4.98 10.12 -5.43
C PHE A 52 -6.47 10.42 -5.36
N ASP A 53 -7.00 10.85 -4.22
CA ASP A 53 -8.44 11.02 -3.96
C ASP A 53 -9.21 9.69 -4.14
N ILE A 54 -8.55 8.56 -3.83
CA ILE A 54 -9.09 7.20 -3.98
C ILE A 54 -9.01 6.46 -2.64
N ASP A 55 -10.16 5.98 -2.14
CA ASP A 55 -10.19 5.04 -1.03
C ASP A 55 -10.08 3.59 -1.55
N ILE A 56 -8.93 2.97 -1.30
CA ILE A 56 -8.65 1.60 -1.74
C ILE A 56 -9.43 0.54 -0.96
N PHE A 57 -9.95 0.87 0.24
CA PHE A 57 -10.74 -0.04 1.09
C PHE A 57 -12.26 0.18 0.97
N GLU A 58 -12.72 1.14 0.17
CA GLU A 58 -14.16 1.46 0.01
C GLU A 58 -15.00 0.24 -0.36
N ASP A 59 -14.45 -0.61 -1.23
CA ASP A 59 -15.15 -1.77 -1.82
C ASP A 59 -14.83 -3.09 -1.08
N GLY A 60 -14.02 -3.05 -0.03
CA GLY A 60 -13.67 -4.22 0.78
C GLY A 60 -12.21 -4.27 1.23
N LEU A 61 -11.84 -5.40 1.85
CA LEU A 61 -10.49 -5.62 2.36
C LEU A 61 -9.49 -5.89 1.23
N VAL A 62 -8.49 -5.03 1.12
CA VAL A 62 -7.35 -5.22 0.22
C VAL A 62 -6.29 -6.09 0.91
N ASN A 63 -5.78 -7.11 0.21
CA ASN A 63 -4.79 -8.03 0.78
C ASN A 63 -3.46 -8.01 0.01
N THR A 64 -3.49 -7.69 -1.27
CA THR A 64 -2.33 -7.73 -2.16
C THR A 64 -2.09 -6.39 -2.84
N ILE A 65 -0.85 -6.16 -3.27
CA ILE A 65 -0.52 -4.95 -4.04
C ILE A 65 -1.27 -4.90 -5.37
N GLY A 66 -1.54 -6.06 -5.99
CA GLY A 66 -2.30 -6.11 -7.24
C GLY A 66 -3.68 -5.48 -7.10
N GLU A 67 -4.36 -5.73 -5.98
CA GLU A 67 -5.67 -5.12 -5.70
C GLU A 67 -5.55 -3.61 -5.47
N VAL A 68 -4.55 -3.15 -4.72
CA VAL A 68 -4.28 -1.71 -4.52
C VAL A 68 -4.06 -1.02 -5.87
N LEU A 69 -3.18 -1.57 -6.71
CA LEU A 69 -2.89 -1.01 -8.02
C LEU A 69 -4.13 -1.04 -8.93
N ALA A 70 -4.90 -2.12 -8.93
CA ALA A 70 -6.12 -2.22 -9.72
C ALA A 70 -7.18 -1.19 -9.31
N LYS A 71 -7.25 -0.81 -8.03
CA LYS A 71 -8.12 0.28 -7.55
C LYS A 71 -7.62 1.64 -8.03
N LEU A 72 -6.31 1.85 -8.06
CA LEU A 72 -5.68 3.10 -8.50
C LEU A 72 -5.62 3.30 -10.02
N GLU A 73 -5.67 2.22 -10.80
CA GLU A 73 -5.70 2.25 -12.26
C GLU A 73 -7.12 2.40 -12.84
N LYS A 74 -8.13 2.46 -11.98
CA LYS A 74 -9.55 2.54 -12.37
C LYS A 74 -10.00 3.98 -12.56
#